data_AF-A0A7W6T2M5-F1
#
_entry.id   AF-A0A7W6T2M5-F1
#
_cell.length_a   1.000
_cell.length_b   1.000
_cell.length_c   1.000
_cell.angle_alpha   90.00
_cell.angle_beta   90.00
_cell.angle_gamma   90.00
#
_symmetry.space_group_name_H-M   'P 1'
#
loop_
_entity.id
_entity.type
_entity.pdbx_description
1 polymer ?
#
loop_
_entity_poly.entity_id
_entity_poly.type
_entity_poly.pdbx_seq_one_letter_code
_entity_poly.pdbx_strand_id
1 'polypeptide(L)' 'MDLKAGDVVMLKSGGQPLTVAEVRQDEVLCLWMGMEGDLFRETLPLATLVQVEEEEEDDEDEEEDEE' A
#
# COMPACT_ATOMS: atom_id res chain seq x y z
N MET A 1 -10.98 -6.67 5.64
CA MET A 1 -9.61 -6.13 5.57
C MET A 1 -9.51 -5.16 6.72
N ASP A 2 -8.67 -5.48 7.69
CA ASP A 2 -8.33 -4.57 8.78
C ASP A 2 -7.10 -3.77 8.36
N LEU A 3 -7.33 -2.68 7.63
CA LEU A 3 -6.25 -1.78 7.22
C LEU A 3 -5.66 -1.09 8.45
N LYS A 4 -4.36 -0.83 8.42
CA LYS A 4 -3.63 -0.02 9.40
C LYS A 4 -2.80 1.05 8.72
N ALA A 5 -2.41 2.07 9.48
CA ALA A 5 -1.47 3.07 9.02
C ALA A 5 -0.16 2.41 8.58
N GLY A 6 0.35 2.83 7.42
CA GLY A 6 1.52 2.26 6.76
C GLY A 6 1.21 1.23 5.69
N ASP A 7 0.02 0.63 5.67
CA ASP A 7 -0.35 -0.32 4.60
C ASP A 7 -0.37 0.38 3.24
N VAL A 8 0.02 -0.36 2.20
CA VAL A 8 -0.12 0.06 0.81
C VAL A 8 -1.46 -0.45 0.27
N VAL A 9 -2.21 0.45 -0.35
CA VAL A 9 -3.52 0.16 -0.93
C VAL A 9 -3.61 0.71 -2.36
N MET A 10 -4.57 0.20 -3.11
CA MET A 10 -4.94 0.72 -4.42
C MET A 10 -6.46 0.85 -4.51
N LEU A 11 -6.95 1.73 -5.37
CA LEU A 11 -8.35 1.71 -5.75
C LEU A 11 -8.68 0.38 -6.44
N LYS A 12 -9.86 -0.18 -6.17
CA LYS A 12 -10.36 -1.40 -6.84
C LYS A 12 -10.51 -1.25 -8.36
N SER A 13 -10.60 -0.01 -8.85
CA SER A 13 -10.57 0.30 -10.29
C SER A 13 -9.16 0.26 -10.89
N GLY A 14 -8.13 -0.01 -10.09
CA GLY A 14 -6.72 0.16 -10.44
C GLY A 14 -6.21 1.59 -10.19
N GLY A 15 -4.95 1.85 -10.51
CA GLY A 15 -4.32 3.17 -10.39
C GLY A 15 -2.93 3.09 -9.78
N GLN A 16 -2.46 4.21 -9.24
CA GLN A 16 -1.22 4.25 -8.47
C GLN A 16 -1.45 3.72 -7.04
N PRO A 17 -0.44 3.09 -6.42
CA PRO A 17 -0.50 2.72 -5.02
C PRO A 17 -0.54 3.96 -4.13
N LEU A 18 -1.24 3.83 -3.00
CA LEU A 18 -1.42 4.85 -1.98
C LEU A 18 -1.02 4.29 -0.62
N THR A 19 -0.48 5.13 0.26
CA THR A 19 -0.16 4.77 1.63
C THR A 19 -1.31 5.16 2.56
N VAL A 20 -1.73 4.24 3.42
CA VAL A 20 -2.72 4.50 4.47
C VAL A 20 -2.08 5.35 5.57
N ALA A 21 -2.57 6.56 5.77
CA ALA A 21 -2.14 7.45 6.85
C ALA A 21 -2.99 7.29 8.12
N GLU A 22 -4.30 7.08 7.96
CA GLU A 22 -5.24 6.92 9.06
C GLU A 22 -6.45 6.09 8.59
N VAL A 23 -6.94 5.20 9.46
CA VAL A 23 -8.18 4.44 9.22
C VAL A 23 -9.25 4.92 10.19
N ARG A 24 -10.39 5.32 9.64
CA ARG A 24 -11.63 5.64 10.33
C ARG A 24 -12.69 4.64 9.91
N GLN A 25 -13.84 4.62 10.59
CA GLN A 25 -14.87 3.58 10.44
C GLN A 25 -15.09 3.08 9.00
N ASP A 26 -15.49 3.97 8.08
CA ASP A 26 -15.75 3.64 6.67
C ASP A 26 -14.89 4.45 5.70
N GLU A 27 -13.89 5.17 6.22
CA GLU A 27 -13.06 6.11 5.47
C GLU A 27 -11.59 5.92 5.80
N VAL A 28 -10.73 6.09 4.80
CA VAL A 28 -9.29 5.94 4.92
C VAL A 28 -8.62 7.18 4.37
N LEU A 29 -7.79 7.83 5.18
CA LEU A 29 -6.93 8.91 4.72
C LEU A 29 -5.72 8.30 4.03
N CYS A 30 -5.57 8.56 2.74
CA CYS A 30 -4.47 8.07 1.92
C CYS A 30 -3.51 9.20 1.53
N LEU A 31 -2.23 8.86 1.36
CA LEU A 31 -1.16 9.73 0.87
C LEU A 31 -0.52 9.09 -0.37
N TRP A 32 -0.13 9.90 -1.33
CA TRP A 32 0.68 9.43 -2.47
C TRP A 32 1.46 10.58 -3.09
N MET A 33 2.53 10.24 -3.81
CA MET A 33 3.30 11.18 -4.60
C MET A 33 2.73 11.24 -6.02
N GLY A 34 2.39 12.43 -6.48
CA GLY A 34 2.04 12.65 -7.88
C GLY A 34 3.26 12.52 -8.78
N MET A 35 3.03 12.42 -10.08
CA MET A 35 4.09 12.25 -11.08
C MET A 35 5.08 13.42 -11.11
N GLU A 36 4.66 14.62 -10.70
CA GLU A 36 5.49 15.82 -10.64
C GLU A 36 6.22 15.98 -9.29
N GLY A 37 6.06 15.02 -8.37
CA GLY A 37 6.70 15.05 -7.05
C GLY A 37 5.89 15.77 -5.97
N ASP A 38 4.66 16.19 -6.26
CA ASP A 38 3.76 16.76 -5.26
C ASP A 38 3.21 15.68 -4.33
N LEU A 39 3.12 15.99 -3.03
CA LEU A 39 2.48 15.12 -2.05
C LEU A 39 0.97 15.38 -1.99
N PHE A 40 0.18 14.39 -2.39
CA PHE A 40 -1.27 14.42 -2.30
C PHE A 40 -1.78 13.70 -1.05
N ARG A 41 -2.96 14.14 -0.59
CA ARG A 41 -3.68 13.57 0.54
C ARG A 41 -5.17 13.57 0.25
N GLU A 42 -5.84 12.45 0.44
CA GLU A 42 -7.29 12.35 0.20
C GLU A 42 -7.94 11.30 1.09
N THR A 43 -9.16 11.60 1.55
CA THR A 43 -9.98 10.64 2.29
C THR A 43 -10.83 9.86 1.29
N LEU A 44 -10.62 8.55 1.24
CA LEU A 44 -11.29 7.64 0.32
C LEU A 44 -12.18 6.66 1.11
N PRO A 45 -13.34 6.23 0.56
CA PRO A 45 -14.17 5.22 1.23
C PRO A 45 -13.43 3.88 1.32
N LEU A 46 -13.45 3.23 2.48
CA LEU A 46 -12.81 1.91 2.69
C LEU A 46 -13.28 0.89 1.63
N ALA A 47 -14.54 0.96 1.24
CA ALA A 47 -15.15 0.07 0.26
C ALA A 47 -14.51 0.15 -1.14
N THR A 48 -13.79 1.22 -1.49
CA THR A 48 -13.15 1.39 -2.81
C THR A 48 -11.71 0.92 -2.84
N LEU A 49 -11.13 0.53 -1.69
CA LEU A 49 -9.72 0.17 -1.57
C LEU A 49 -9.50 -1.34 -1.53
N VAL A 50 -8.34 -1.77 -2.03
CA VAL A 50 -7.80 -3.12 -1.89
C VAL A 50 -6.36 -2.99 -1.36
N GLN A 51 -6.00 -3.81 -0.37
CA GLN A 51 -4.63 -3.87 0.12
C GLN A 51 -3.73 -4.52 -0.92
N VAL A 52 -2.55 -3.95 -1.13
CA VAL A 52 -1.50 -4.50 -1.98
C VAL A 52 -0.46 -5.10 -1.04
N GLU A 53 -0.21 -6.39 -1.18
CA GLU A 53 0.90 -7.06 -0.49
C GLU A 53 2.18 -6.68 -1.24
N GLU A 54 3.20 -6.23 -0.51
CA GLU A 54 4.55 -6.23 -1.04
C GLU A 54 4.91 -7.71 -1.20
N GLU A 55 5.13 -8.17 -2.43
CA GLU A 55 5.81 -9.44 -2.65
C GLU A 55 7.18 -9.26 -2.00
N GLU A 56 7.34 -9.78 -0.78
CA GLU A 56 8.67 -9.98 -0.20
C GLU A 56 9.41 -10.79 -1.25
N GLU A 57 10.39 -10.18 -1.93
CA GLU A 57 11.38 -10.94 -2.68
C GLU A 57 12.00 -11.87 -1.64
N ASP A 58 11.55 -13.13 -1.64
CA ASP A 58 12.11 -14.23 -0.87
C ASP A 58 13.58 -14.29 -1.33
N ASP A 59 14.48 -13.60 -0.62
CA ASP A 59 15.92 -13.82 -0.68
C ASP A 59 16.13 -15.26 -0.17
N GLU A 60 15.87 -16.23 -1.05
CA GLU A 60 16.37 -17.58 -0.92
C GLU A 60 17.91 -17.48 -1.02
N ASP A 61 18.54 -17.12 0.11
CA ASP A 61 19.93 -17.41 0.41
C ASP A 61 20.12 -18.93 0.34
N GLU A 62 20.27 -19.47 -0.88
CA GLU A 62 20.78 -20.82 -1.11
C GLU A 62 22.25 -20.83 -0.69
N GLU A 63 22.49 -21.20 0.58
CA GLU A 63 23.81 -21.61 1.07
C GLU A 63 24.28 -22.85 0.28
N GLU A 64 25.05 -22.65 -0.80
CA GLU A 64 25.90 -23.71 -1.36
C GLU A 64 27.23 -23.74 -0.60
N ASP A 65 27.24 -24.53 0.46
CA ASP A 65 28.40 -24.99 1.22
C ASP A 65 28.92 -26.28 0.57
N GLU A 66 29.90 -26.24 -0.36
CA GLU A 66 30.65 -27.43 -0.83
C GLU A 66 32.14 -27.12 -1.10
N GLU A 67 33.00 -27.60 -0.17
CA GLU A 67 34.47 -27.87 -0.19
C GLU A 67 35.47 -27.02 -0.99
#